data_AF-A0A921INJ2-F1
#
_entry.id   AF-A0A921INJ2-F1
#
_cell.length_a   1.000
_cell.length_b   1.000
_cell.length_c   1.000
_cell.angle_alpha   90.00
_cell.angle_beta   90.00
_cell.angle_gamma   90.00
#
_symmetry.space_group_name_H-M   'P 1'
#
loop_
_entity.id
_entity.type
_entity.pdbx_description
1 polymer ?
#
loop_
_entity_poly.entity_id
_entity_poly.type
_entity_poly.pdbx_seq_one_letter_code
_entity_poly.pdbx_strand_id
1 'polypeptide(L)' 'AYYRKLQGYTQEKLAEKLEVATSYIGQIEALGMYKPISLTTLLRIAQALDVPAYKFLQFD' A
#
# COMPACT_ATOMS: atom_id res chain seq x y z
N ALA A 1 -4.91 1.54 3.02
CA ALA A 1 -4.88 2.91 3.58
C ALA A 1 -4.37 3.02 5.01
N TYR A 2 -4.78 2.16 5.95
CA TYR A 2 -4.47 2.28 7.38
C TYR A 2 -2.97 2.53 7.69
N TYR A 3 -2.09 1.58 7.32
CA TYR A 3 -0.65 1.69 7.62
C TYR A 3 0.05 2.88 6.94
N ARG A 4 -0.37 3.26 5.72
CA ARG A 4 0.15 4.46 5.04
C ARG A 4 -0.15 5.72 5.86
N LYS A 5 -1.39 5.86 6.33
CA LYS A 5 -1.81 7.00 7.15
C LYS A 5 -1.11 7.00 8.51
N LEU A 6 -0.90 5.83 9.12
CA LEU A 6 -0.16 5.69 10.38
C LEU A 6 1.29 6.18 10.25
N GLN A 7 1.93 5.96 9.10
CA GLN A 7 3.26 6.47 8.77
C GLN A 7 3.27 7.95 8.33
N GLY A 8 2.12 8.63 8.31
CA GLY A 8 2.01 10.04 7.90
C GLY A 8 2.24 10.30 6.41
N TYR A 9 2.20 9.27 5.55
CA TYR A 9 2.45 9.43 4.13
C TYR A 9 1.19 9.81 3.35
N THR A 10 1.34 10.72 2.37
CA THR A 10 0.35 10.89 1.31
C THR A 10 0.42 9.73 0.30
N GLN A 11 -0.54 9.64 -0.62
CA GLN A 11 -0.48 8.62 -1.68
C GLN A 11 0.70 8.86 -2.61
N GLU A 12 0.98 10.12 -2.93
CA GLU A 12 2.13 10.56 -3.71
C GLU A 12 3.42 10.12 -3.01
N LYS A 13 3.52 10.31 -1.69
CA LYS A 13 4.74 9.97 -0.96
C LYS A 13 5.02 8.47 -0.94
N LEU A 14 3.98 7.65 -0.82
CA LEU A 14 4.12 6.20 -0.93
C LEU A 14 4.43 5.78 -2.37
N ALA A 15 3.84 6.44 -3.37
CA ALA A 15 4.08 6.17 -4.78
C ALA A 15 5.53 6.49 -5.18
N GLU A 16 6.08 7.62 -4.71
CA GLU A 16 7.50 7.97 -4.85
C GLU A 16 8.42 6.87 -4.31
N LYS A 17 8.15 6.39 -3.08
CA LYS A 17 8.95 5.32 -2.45
C LYS A 17 8.89 3.99 -3.20
N LEU A 18 7.80 3.75 -3.90
CA LEU A 18 7.56 2.53 -4.66
C LEU A 18 7.90 2.68 -6.15
N GLU A 19 8.32 3.86 -6.60
CA GLU A 19 8.58 4.18 -8.01
C GLU A 19 7.39 3.80 -8.91
N VAL A 20 6.18 4.15 -8.49
CA VAL A 20 4.93 3.91 -9.22
C VAL A 20 4.13 5.21 -9.37
N ALA A 21 3.14 5.22 -10.25
CA ALA A 21 2.23 6.34 -10.36
C ALA A 21 1.37 6.48 -9.08
N THR A 22 1.11 7.71 -8.62
CA THR A 22 0.20 8.00 -7.50
C THR A 22 -1.17 7.34 -7.68
N SER A 23 -1.69 7.33 -8.90
CA SER A 23 -2.96 6.69 -9.26
C SER A 23 -2.98 5.19 -8.96
N TYR A 24 -1.84 4.51 -8.99
CA TYR A 24 -1.73 3.10 -8.61
C TYR A 24 -2.03 2.90 -7.12
N ILE A 25 -1.47 3.75 -6.26
CA ILE A 25 -1.75 3.73 -4.81
C ILE A 25 -3.22 4.09 -4.56
N GLY A 26 -3.74 5.09 -5.26
CA GLY A 26 -5.16 5.45 -5.20
C GLY A 26 -6.08 4.28 -5.54
N GLN A 27 -5.76 3.51 -6.57
CA GLN A 27 -6.52 2.32 -6.97
C GLN A 27 -6.45 1.18 -5.95
N ILE A 28 -5.29 0.96 -5.32
CA ILE A 28 -5.11 -0.07 -4.27
C ILE A 28 -5.93 0.27 -3.02
N GLU A 29 -6.05 1.55 -2.69
CA GLU A 29 -6.71 2.01 -1.47
C GLU A 29 -8.20 2.32 -1.64
N ALA A 30 -8.71 2.33 -2.87
CA ALA A 30 -10.10 2.62 -3.18
C ALA A 30 -11.04 1.54 -2.62
N LEU A 31 -12.06 1.97 -1.89
CA LEU A 31 -13.13 1.08 -1.40
C LEU A 31 -13.92 0.51 -2.58
N GLY A 32 -14.19 -0.79 -2.57
CA GLY A 32 -15.03 -1.47 -3.56
C GLY A 32 -14.34 -1.86 -4.87
N MET A 33 -13.07 -1.48 -5.09
CA MET A 33 -12.27 -2.03 -6.20
C MET A 33 -11.35 -3.12 -5.66
N TYR A 34 -11.78 -4.39 -5.80
CA TYR A 34 -10.89 -5.54 -5.64
C TYR A 34 -9.92 -5.60 -6.81
N LYS A 35 -8.87 -4.78 -6.76
CA LYS A 35 -7.75 -4.90 -7.69
C LYS A 35 -6.75 -5.88 -7.10
N PRO A 36 -6.65 -7.13 -7.60
CA PRO A 36 -5.64 -8.06 -7.11
C PRO A 36 -4.26 -7.45 -7.37
N ILE A 37 -3.45 -7.37 -6.32
CA ILE A 37 -2.03 -7.01 -6.41
C ILE A 37 -1.19 -8.30 -6.35
N SER A 38 -0.03 -8.28 -6.98
CA SER A 38 0.92 -9.39 -6.84
C SER A 38 1.47 -9.44 -5.42
N LEU A 39 1.91 -10.64 -5.00
CA LEU A 39 2.63 -10.80 -3.74
C LEU A 39 3.87 -9.90 -3.68
N THR A 40 4.58 -9.75 -4.80
CA THR A 40 5.73 -8.85 -4.91
C THR A 40 5.36 -7.41 -4.60
N THR A 41 4.23 -6.90 -5.13
CA THR A 41 3.75 -5.56 -4.80
C THR A 41 3.43 -5.44 -3.31
N LEU A 42 2.75 -6.43 -2.72
CA LEU A 42 2.44 -6.43 -1.29
C LEU A 42 3.72 -6.33 -0.45
N LEU A 43 4.74 -7.13 -0.76
CA LEU A 43 6.02 -7.12 -0.06
C LEU A 43 6.77 -5.78 -0.22
N ARG A 44 6.71 -5.17 -1.40
CA ARG A 44 7.28 -3.83 -1.62
C ARG A 44 6.56 -2.76 -0.80
N ILE A 45 5.23 -2.79 -0.72
CA ILE A 45 4.43 -1.89 0.12
C ILE A 45 4.78 -2.07 1.60
N ALA A 46 4.87 -3.32 2.05
CA ALA A 46 5.27 -3.67 3.41
C ALA A 46 6.64 -3.10 3.78
N GLN A 47 7.63 -3.25 2.90
CA GLN A 47 8.96 -2.66 3.05
C GLN A 47 8.91 -1.12 3.07
N ALA A 48 8.19 -0.50 2.15
CA ALA A 48 8.11 0.97 2.04
C ALA A 48 7.45 1.63 3.27
N LEU A 49 6.57 0.89 3.95
CA LEU A 49 5.86 1.33 5.15
C LEU A 49 6.51 0.86 6.46
N ASP A 50 7.59 0.06 6.39
CA ASP A 50 8.20 -0.61 7.54
C ASP A 50 7.17 -1.39 8.39
N VAL A 51 6.34 -2.17 7.71
CA VAL A 51 5.27 -2.97 8.31
C VAL A 51 5.44 -4.42 7.89
N PRO A 52 5.44 -5.40 8.83
CA PRO A 52 5.45 -6.81 8.47
C PRO A 52 4.30 -7.19 7.52
N ALA A 53 4.61 -7.91 6.44
CA ALA A 53 3.64 -8.21 5.38
C ALA A 53 2.38 -8.94 5.87
N TYR A 54 2.51 -9.80 6.89
CA TYR A 54 1.37 -10.55 7.46
C TYR A 54 0.28 -9.62 8.00
N LYS A 55 0.63 -8.41 8.45
CA LYS A 55 -0.32 -7.43 8.97
C LYS A 55 -1.29 -6.89 7.92
N PHE A 56 -0.98 -7.01 6.63
CA PHE A 56 -1.88 -6.66 5.52
C PHE A 56 -2.85 -7.80 5.17
N LEU A 57 -2.65 -8.98 5.76
CA LEU A 57 -3.46 -10.19 5.55
C LEU A 57 -4.30 -10.53 6.80
N GLN A 58 -4.24 -9.70 7.84
CA GLN A 58 -5.09 -9.77 9.02
C GLN A 58 -6.30 -8.85 8.78
N PHE A 59 -7.51 -9.40 8.90
CA PHE A 59 -8.76 -8.71 8.60
C PHE A 59 -9.68 -8.59 9.82
N ASP A 60 -9.13 -8.84 11.00
CA ASP A 60 -9.83 -8.77 12.29
C ASP A 60 -10.25 -7.33 12.63
#